data_AF-A0A832ZEW9-F1
#
_entry.id   AF-A0A832ZEW9-F1
#
_cell.length_a   1.000
_cell.length_b   1.000
_cell.length_c   1.000
_cell.angle_alpha   90.00
_cell.angle_beta   90.00
_cell.angle_gamma   90.00
#
_symmetry.space_group_name_H-M   'P 1'
#
loop_
_entity.id
_entity.type
_entity.pdbx_description
1 polymer ?
#
loop_
_entity_poly.entity_id
_entity_poly.type
_entity_poly.pdbx_seq_one_letter_code
_entity_poly.pdbx_strand_id
1 'polypeptide(L)'
;ENIVEPILGDAVKVIEERLVGVADRVLMPLPELALQHLPYAIKALREDGKGIIHVYLHVHASRGEDPIEKSWRLLVEKLDELGIKAKRLFGRIVRDVGPRWYQVVLDVRVLKRSK
;
A
#
# COMPACT_ATOMS: atom_id res chain seq x y z
N GLU A 1 -0.92 15.47 -24.08
CA GLU A 1 0.19 15.80 -23.16
C GLU A 1 -0.34 16.76 -22.09
N ASN A 2 0.30 16.87 -20.91
CA ASN A 2 -0.23 17.44 -19.63
C ASN A 2 -1.03 16.50 -18.69
N ILE A 3 -0.81 15.18 -18.76
CA ILE A 3 -1.44 14.22 -17.80
C ILE A 3 -0.52 13.92 -16.62
N VAL A 4 0.79 14.15 -16.76
CA VAL A 4 1.82 13.74 -15.79
C VAL A 4 2.65 14.95 -15.36
N GLU A 5 2.76 15.14 -14.05
CA GLU A 5 3.64 16.12 -13.42
C GLU A 5 4.78 15.38 -12.70
N PRO A 6 6.04 15.51 -13.16
CA PRO A 6 7.18 14.93 -12.46
C PRO A 6 7.57 15.78 -11.25
N ILE A 7 7.78 15.14 -10.11
CA ILE A 7 8.21 15.80 -8.87
C ILE A 7 9.50 15.13 -8.38
N LEU A 8 10.57 15.91 -8.24
CA LEU A 8 11.82 15.46 -7.63
C LEU A 8 11.78 15.74 -6.12
N GLY A 9 11.76 14.68 -5.31
CA GLY A 9 11.80 14.80 -3.86
C GLY A 9 11.56 13.49 -3.13
N ASP A 10 11.68 13.55 -1.81
CA ASP A 10 11.24 12.46 -0.93
C ASP A 10 9.71 12.39 -0.94
N ALA A 11 9.16 11.20 -1.23
CA ALA A 11 7.73 11.01 -1.38
C ALA A 11 6.93 11.38 -0.12
N VAL A 12 7.48 11.13 1.09
CA VAL A 12 6.83 11.51 2.35
C VAL A 12 6.69 13.02 2.43
N LYS A 13 7.79 13.74 2.20
CA LYS A 13 7.78 15.22 2.27
C LYS A 13 6.85 15.82 1.22
N VAL A 14 6.93 15.33 -0.02
CA VAL A 14 6.08 15.81 -1.11
C VAL A 14 4.60 15.57 -0.81
N ILE A 15 4.26 14.41 -0.23
CA ILE A 15 2.88 14.13 0.17
C ILE A 15 2.42 15.13 1.21
N GLU A 16 3.19 15.33 2.28
CA GLU A 16 2.79 16.21 3.38
C GLU A 16 2.70 17.68 2.99
N GLU A 17 3.59 18.15 2.11
CA GLU A 17 3.61 19.54 1.67
C GLU A 17 2.53 19.86 0.61
N ARG A 18 2.21 18.91 -0.28
CA ARG A 18 1.45 19.23 -1.51
C ARG A 18 0.36 18.24 -1.92
N LEU A 19 0.43 16.97 -1.51
CA LEU A 19 -0.45 15.92 -2.06
C LEU A 19 -1.40 15.29 -1.03
N VAL A 20 -1.55 15.86 0.16
CA VAL A 20 -2.54 15.43 1.15
C VAL A 20 -3.95 15.56 0.55
N GLY A 21 -4.72 14.47 0.55
CA GLY A 21 -6.11 14.48 0.11
C GLY A 21 -6.31 14.67 -1.39
N VAL A 22 -5.30 14.44 -2.22
CA VAL A 22 -5.34 14.70 -3.68
C VAL A 22 -5.66 13.44 -4.48
N ALA A 23 -5.09 12.30 -4.11
CA ALA A 23 -5.06 11.11 -4.96
C ALA A 23 -6.30 10.22 -4.80
N ASP A 24 -6.86 9.75 -5.90
CA ASP A 24 -7.85 8.66 -5.89
C ASP A 24 -7.17 7.28 -5.75
N ARG A 25 -5.91 7.18 -6.18
CA ARG A 25 -5.11 5.95 -6.14
C ARG A 25 -3.65 6.24 -5.80
N VAL A 26 -3.05 5.39 -4.99
CA VAL A 26 -1.63 5.47 -4.61
C VAL A 26 -0.92 4.15 -4.96
N LEU A 27 0.24 4.26 -5.58
CA LEU A 27 1.13 3.13 -5.87
C LEU A 27 2.27 3.12 -4.86
N MET A 28 2.54 1.97 -4.25
CA MET A 28 3.67 1.78 -3.34
C MET A 28 4.59 0.69 -3.89
N PRO A 29 5.34 0.97 -4.98
CA PRO A 29 6.09 -0.03 -5.71
C PRO A 29 7.37 -0.50 -5.00
N LEU A 30 7.75 0.12 -3.88
CA LEU A 30 8.95 -0.18 -3.11
C LEU A 30 8.59 -1.05 -1.88
N PRO A 31 8.77 -2.39 -1.94
CA PRO A 31 8.27 -3.29 -0.92
C PRO A 31 8.91 -3.12 0.45
N GLU A 32 10.19 -2.76 0.47
CA GLU A 32 11.03 -2.68 1.68
C GLU A 32 10.55 -1.59 2.65
N LEU A 33 9.93 -0.53 2.11
CA LEU A 33 9.45 0.62 2.87
C LEU A 33 7.92 0.73 2.90
N ALA A 34 7.21 -0.19 2.24
CA ALA A 34 5.77 -0.05 1.99
C ALA A 34 4.95 0.06 3.28
N LEU A 35 5.16 -0.83 4.26
CA LEU A 35 4.41 -0.79 5.52
C LEU A 35 4.76 0.43 6.38
N GLN A 36 6.03 0.85 6.36
CA GLN A 36 6.48 2.06 7.07
C GLN A 36 5.82 3.32 6.48
N HIS A 37 5.65 3.38 5.17
CA HIS A 37 5.14 4.55 4.46
C HIS A 37 3.62 4.54 4.25
N LEU A 38 2.94 3.47 4.68
CA LEU A 38 1.49 3.32 4.58
C LEU A 38 0.70 4.51 5.16
N PRO A 39 1.06 5.12 6.31
CA PRO A 39 0.34 6.29 6.85
C PRO A 39 0.31 7.47 5.87
N TYR A 40 1.41 7.71 5.16
CA TYR A 40 1.51 8.81 4.19
C TYR A 40 0.74 8.50 2.91
N ALA A 41 0.79 7.24 2.44
CA ALA A 41 -0.06 6.81 1.33
C ALA A 41 -1.55 6.99 1.66
N ILE A 42 -1.96 6.68 2.89
CA ILE A 42 -3.32 6.96 3.36
C ILE A 42 -3.59 8.46 3.36
N LYS A 43 -2.72 9.32 3.91
CA LYS A 43 -2.87 10.79 3.91
C LYS A 43 -3.05 11.36 2.50
N ALA A 44 -2.32 10.83 1.51
CA ALA A 44 -2.40 11.27 0.12
C ALA A 44 -3.78 11.00 -0.51
N LEU A 45 -4.51 10.00 -0.02
CA LEU A 45 -5.85 9.69 -0.54
C LEU A 45 -6.88 10.75 -0.17
N ARG A 46 -7.80 11.03 -1.10
CA ARG A 46 -9.01 11.82 -0.88
C ARG A 46 -9.86 11.22 0.26
N GLU A 47 -10.57 12.08 0.99
CA GLU A 47 -11.39 11.68 2.14
C GLU A 47 -12.79 11.14 1.79
N ASP A 48 -13.04 10.86 0.51
CA ASP A 48 -14.34 10.39 0.02
C ASP A 48 -14.61 8.90 0.26
N GLY A 49 -13.66 8.19 0.87
CA GLY A 49 -13.75 6.76 1.21
C GLY A 49 -13.67 5.82 0.00
N LYS A 50 -13.17 6.30 -1.15
CA LYS A 50 -13.05 5.49 -2.39
C LYS A 50 -11.60 5.19 -2.77
N GLY A 51 -10.64 5.73 -2.03
CA GLY A 51 -9.22 5.62 -2.32
C GLY A 51 -8.72 4.17 -2.37
N ILE A 52 -7.85 3.90 -3.34
CA ILE A 52 -7.20 2.58 -3.54
C ILE A 52 -5.69 2.71 -3.36
N ILE A 53 -5.09 1.79 -2.63
CA ILE A 53 -3.64 1.68 -2.50
C ILE A 53 -3.20 0.33 -3.09
N HIS A 54 -2.20 0.37 -3.97
CA HIS A 54 -1.52 -0.81 -4.47
C HIS A 54 -0.23 -1.00 -3.68
N VAL A 55 -0.24 -1.94 -2.75
CA VAL A 55 0.86 -2.20 -1.82
C VAL A 55 1.66 -3.38 -2.30
N TYR A 56 2.93 -3.16 -2.61
CA TYR A 56 3.86 -4.25 -2.90
C TYR A 56 4.58 -4.66 -1.62
N LEU A 57 4.73 -5.97 -1.38
CA LEU A 57 5.42 -6.52 -0.22
C LEU A 57 6.32 -7.67 -0.64
N HIS A 58 7.48 -7.80 0.01
CA HIS A 58 8.25 -9.04 0.01
C HIS A 58 7.83 -9.86 1.21
N VAL A 59 7.53 -11.14 0.98
CA VAL A 59 7.15 -12.06 2.05
C VAL A 59 7.84 -13.39 1.88
N HIS A 60 8.38 -13.91 2.97
CA HIS A 60 8.85 -15.29 3.03
C HIS A 60 7.68 -16.20 3.39
N ALA A 61 7.33 -17.18 2.55
CA ALA A 61 6.26 -18.14 2.84
C ALA A 61 6.82 -19.56 3.00
N SER A 62 6.61 -20.14 4.18
CA SER A 62 6.99 -21.52 4.47
C SER A 62 6.11 -22.52 3.71
N ARG A 63 6.50 -23.79 3.71
CA ARG A 63 5.73 -24.86 3.05
C ARG A 63 4.30 -24.89 3.60
N GLY A 64 3.32 -24.75 2.71
CA GLY A 64 1.89 -24.74 3.07
C GLY A 64 1.33 -23.36 3.44
N GLU A 65 2.16 -22.31 3.50
CA GLU A 65 1.68 -20.93 3.63
C GLU A 65 1.34 -20.35 2.25
N ASP A 66 0.22 -19.63 2.16
CA ASP A 66 -0.10 -18.78 1.01
C ASP A 66 0.59 -17.42 1.18
N PRO A 67 1.51 -17.03 0.27
CA PRO A 67 2.16 -15.71 0.29
C PRO A 67 1.15 -14.55 0.29
N ILE A 68 0.05 -14.66 -0.47
CA ILE A 68 -0.94 -13.59 -0.60
C ILE A 68 -1.65 -13.37 0.73
N GLU A 69 -2.08 -14.46 1.38
CA GLU A 69 -2.76 -14.38 2.66
C GLU A 69 -1.81 -13.90 3.76
N LYS A 70 -0.55 -14.34 3.73
CA LYS A 70 0.48 -13.86 4.65
C LYS A 70 0.75 -12.37 4.50
N SER A 71 0.89 -11.87 3.27
CA SER A 71 1.01 -10.44 2.98
C SER A 71 -0.22 -9.66 3.43
N TRP A 72 -1.42 -10.21 3.26
CA TRP A 72 -2.65 -9.56 3.70
C TRP A 72 -2.71 -9.41 5.23
N ARG A 73 -2.33 -10.45 5.98
CA ARG A 73 -2.25 -10.36 7.46
C ARG A 73 -1.29 -9.27 7.93
N LEU A 74 -0.10 -9.19 7.35
CA LEU A 74 0.89 -8.14 7.68
C LEU A 74 0.35 -6.73 7.40
N LEU A 75 -0.37 -6.57 6.30
CA LEU A 75 -0.98 -5.30 5.95
C LEU A 75 -2.15 -4.94 6.88
N VAL A 76 -2.99 -5.91 7.25
CA VAL A 76 -4.10 -5.70 8.19
C VAL A 76 -3.58 -5.30 9.57
N GLU A 77 -2.56 -5.98 10.10
CA GLU A 77 -1.92 -5.62 11.36
C GLU A 77 -1.47 -4.15 11.32
N LYS A 78 -0.82 -3.73 10.24
CA LYS A 78 -0.39 -2.34 10.08
C LYS A 78 -1.55 -1.35 9.96
N LEU A 79 -2.64 -1.73 9.30
CA LEU A 79 -3.83 -0.89 9.15
C LEU A 79 -4.58 -0.75 10.49
N ASP A 80 -4.64 -1.82 11.28
CA ASP A 80 -5.28 -1.84 12.59
C ASP A 80 -4.51 -0.97 13.58
N GLU A 81 -3.16 -1.00 13.58
CA GLU A 81 -2.31 -0.06 14.33
C GLU A 81 -2.63 1.41 14.01
N LEU A 82 -3.01 1.70 12.77
CA LEU A 82 -3.35 3.04 12.30
C LEU A 82 -4.83 3.38 12.49
N GLY A 83 -5.65 2.46 13.02
CA GLY A 83 -7.09 2.65 13.18
C GLY A 83 -7.86 2.75 11.86
N ILE A 84 -7.31 2.20 10.77
CA ILE A 84 -7.84 2.30 9.42
C ILE A 84 -8.57 1.04 9.02
N LYS A 85 -9.84 1.19 8.64
CA LYS A 85 -10.60 0.08 8.05
C LYS A 85 -10.37 0.03 6.55
N ALA A 86 -9.99 -1.15 6.05
CA ALA A 86 -9.79 -1.37 4.62
C ALA A 86 -10.32 -2.73 4.16
N LYS A 87 -10.49 -2.87 2.84
CA LYS A 87 -10.93 -4.10 2.19
C LYS A 87 -9.94 -4.49 1.09
N ARG A 88 -9.45 -5.73 1.13
CA ARG A 88 -8.71 -6.33 0.02
C ARG A 88 -9.63 -6.48 -1.19
N LEU A 89 -9.27 -5.86 -2.30
CA LEU A 89 -9.94 -6.01 -3.58
C LEU A 89 -9.30 -7.12 -4.41
N PHE A 90 -7.96 -7.19 -4.39
CA PHE A 90 -7.18 -8.13 -5.18
C PHE A 90 -5.85 -8.45 -4.50
N GLY A 91 -5.26 -9.60 -4.83
CA GLY A 91 -3.95 -10.00 -4.39
C GLY A 91 -3.31 -10.92 -5.42
N ARG A 92 -2.02 -10.71 -5.71
CA ARG A 92 -1.29 -11.49 -6.71
C ARG A 92 0.18 -11.61 -6.34
N ILE A 93 0.75 -12.79 -6.58
CA ILE A 93 2.21 -12.98 -6.64
C ILE A 93 2.70 -12.39 -7.98
N VAL A 94 3.55 -11.37 -7.89
CA VAL A 94 4.15 -10.70 -9.03
C VAL A 94 5.31 -11.52 -9.58
N ARG A 95 6.20 -11.98 -8.68
CA ARG A 95 7.37 -12.81 -8.99
C ARG A 95 7.97 -13.42 -7.73
N ASP A 96 8.80 -14.44 -7.91
CA ASP A 96 9.71 -14.93 -6.89
C ASP A 96 10.93 -14.00 -6.81
N VAL A 97 11.41 -13.72 -5.60
CA VAL A 97 12.61 -12.89 -5.37
C VAL A 97 13.74 -13.65 -4.66
N GLY A 98 13.49 -14.91 -4.30
CA GLY A 98 14.47 -15.82 -3.72
C GLY A 98 13.82 -17.13 -3.27
N PRO A 99 14.57 -18.09 -2.71
CA PRO A 99 14.01 -19.32 -2.18
C PRO A 99 12.92 -19.01 -1.14
N ARG A 100 11.67 -19.35 -1.48
CA ARG A 100 10.47 -19.09 -0.66
C ARG A 100 10.18 -17.61 -0.37
N TRP A 101 10.83 -16.69 -1.07
CA TRP A 101 10.55 -15.26 -1.00
C TRP A 101 9.76 -14.82 -2.22
N TYR A 102 8.65 -14.14 -1.96
CA TYR A 102 7.69 -13.73 -2.98
C TYR A 102 7.50 -12.23 -2.93
N GLN A 103 7.45 -11.59 -4.10
CA GLN A 103 6.91 -10.25 -4.23
C GLN A 103 5.42 -10.35 -4.53
N VAL A 104 4.61 -9.82 -3.62
CA VAL A 104 3.14 -9.82 -3.71
C VAL A 104 2.66 -8.39 -3.88
N VAL A 105 1.64 -8.18 -4.70
CA VAL A 105 0.87 -6.93 -4.75
C VAL A 105 -0.51 -7.16 -4.16
N LEU A 106 -0.95 -6.24 -3.32
CA LEU A 106 -2.29 -6.19 -2.74
C LEU A 106 -2.96 -4.88 -3.14
N ASP A 107 -4.15 -4.98 -3.72
CA ASP A 107 -4.99 -3.83 -4.02
C ASP A 107 -6.02 -3.67 -2.92
N VAL A 108 -6.02 -2.51 -2.27
CA VAL A 108 -6.76 -2.31 -1.03
C VAL A 108 -7.56 -1.03 -1.12
N ARG A 109 -8.86 -1.11 -0.84
CA ARG A 109 -9.73 0.07 -0.69
C ARG A 109 -9.78 0.50 0.76
N VAL A 110 -9.48 1.77 1.01
CA VAL A 110 -9.59 2.39 2.34
C VAL A 110 -11.03 2.85 2.54
N LEU A 111 -11.71 2.35 3.58
CA LEU A 111 -13.16 2.53 3.78
C LEU A 111 -13.52 3.64 4.78
N LYS A 112 -12.73 3.81 5.85
CA LYS A 112 -12.97 4.84 6.86
C LYS A 112 -11.70 5.09 7.68
N ARG A 113 -11.31 6.36 7.81
CA ARG A 113 -10.37 6.80 8.85
C ARG A 113 -11.19 6.92 10.13
N SER A 114 -10.92 6.11 11.15
CA SER A 114 -11.53 6.36 12.45
C SER A 114 -10.95 7.67 12.97
N LYS A 115 -11.82 8.67 13.16
CA LYS A 115 -11.48 9.94 13.81
C LYS A 115 -11.28 9.71 15.29
#